data_AF-A0A9E6UIA6-F1
#
_entry.id   AF-A0A9E6UIA6-F1
#
_cell.length_a   1.000
_cell.length_b   1.000
_cell.length_c   1.000
_cell.angle_alpha   90.00
_cell.angle_beta   90.00
_cell.angle_gamma   90.00
#
_symmetry.space_group_name_H-M   'P 1'
#
loop_
_entity.id
_entity.type
_entity.pdbx_description
1 polymer ?
#
loop_
_entity_poly.entity_id
_entity_poly.type
_entity_poly.pdbx_seq_one_letter_code
_entity_poly.pdbx_strand_id
1 'polypeptide(L)'
;MNPKGLAGRLKPPVGLIPPVAIAYINQALRAGAAGPNLRTVSPIAILYMSQAFRLGAVKYNPFDWNEDGKAVEGVTYYEAAVRHSFCWLTGEWIDPESGAPHLAHGMACGAILLDAGPMDQLIENRPRCASPALVTSGSVILGGRASTVDLYEKSLWHWGCWFAGEWIDLTTGCPHIACAMACMSRILEGYHSGDVDDDRPAYASASDLIAEHVAAEKAKQAVAYVYDENLDNPAIAA
;
A
#
# COMPACT_ATOMS: atom_id res chain seq x y z
N MET A 1 -1.21 8.96 37.96
CA MET A 1 -0.91 8.15 36.77
C MET A 1 -1.20 9.02 35.55
N ASN A 2 -0.24 9.24 34.63
CA ASN A 2 -0.47 10.11 33.46
C ASN A 2 -1.46 9.41 32.50
N PRO A 3 -2.63 10.00 32.18
CA PRO A 3 -3.61 9.40 31.28
C PRO A 3 -3.09 9.23 29.83
N LYS A 4 -1.94 9.82 29.50
CA LYS A 4 -1.19 9.58 28.25
C LYS A 4 -0.27 8.34 28.30
N GLY A 5 -0.31 7.54 29.36
CA GLY A 5 0.47 6.31 29.56
C GLY A 5 0.02 5.14 28.68
N LEU A 6 -0.17 3.94 29.24
CA LEU A 6 -0.47 2.68 28.52
C LEU A 6 -1.57 2.81 27.43
N ALA A 7 -2.61 3.61 27.69
CA ALA A 7 -3.69 3.91 26.74
C ALA A 7 -3.23 4.71 25.51
N GLY A 8 -2.14 5.49 25.62
CA GLY A 8 -1.50 6.19 24.51
C GLY A 8 -0.87 5.24 23.48
N ARG A 9 -0.32 4.10 23.92
CA ARG A 9 0.25 3.07 23.02
C ARG A 9 -0.81 2.34 22.18
N LEU A 10 -2.05 2.33 22.66
CA LEU A 10 -3.19 1.72 21.95
C LEU A 10 -3.81 2.66 20.91
N LYS A 11 -3.46 3.95 20.92
CA LYS A 11 -4.03 4.91 19.97
C LYS A 11 -3.48 4.67 18.56
N PRO A 12 -4.30 4.87 17.51
CA PRO A 12 -3.83 4.89 16.14
C PRO A 12 -2.69 5.91 16.00
N PRO A 13 -1.48 5.50 15.60
CA PRO A 13 -0.31 6.37 15.63
C PRO A 13 -0.25 7.20 14.35
N VAL A 14 -1.19 8.14 14.18
CA VAL A 14 -1.33 8.99 12.97
C VAL A 14 -0.03 9.71 12.60
N GLY A 15 0.82 10.02 13.60
CA GLY A 15 2.13 10.62 13.38
C GLY A 15 3.17 9.73 12.68
N LEU A 16 2.87 8.46 12.41
CA LEU A 16 3.72 7.58 11.59
C LEU A 16 3.48 7.72 10.08
N ILE A 17 2.42 8.42 9.69
CA ILE A 17 2.11 8.65 8.27
C ILE A 17 2.92 9.86 7.79
N PRO A 18 3.69 9.75 6.71
CA PRO A 18 4.30 10.89 6.05
C PRO A 18 3.28 12.00 5.73
N PRO A 19 3.47 13.24 6.22
CA PRO A 19 2.54 14.34 5.95
C PRO A 19 2.34 14.63 4.46
N VAL A 20 3.40 14.41 3.65
CA VAL A 20 3.37 14.59 2.21
C VAL A 20 2.35 13.66 1.53
N ALA A 21 2.21 12.43 2.02
CA ALA A 21 1.24 11.48 1.50
C ALA A 21 -0.20 11.96 1.75
N ILE A 22 -0.49 12.48 2.94
CA ILE A 22 -1.82 13.04 3.27
C ILE A 22 -2.12 14.25 2.36
N ALA A 23 -1.14 15.11 2.13
CA ALA A 23 -1.28 16.26 1.25
C ALA A 23 -1.58 15.85 -0.20
N TYR A 24 -0.87 14.84 -0.72
CA TYR A 24 -1.10 14.34 -2.08
C TYR A 24 -2.42 13.58 -2.24
N ILE A 25 -2.82 12.74 -1.28
CA ILE A 25 -4.15 12.11 -1.28
C ILE A 25 -5.23 13.20 -1.33
N ASN A 26 -5.06 14.24 -0.51
CA ASN A 26 -6.00 15.36 -0.49
C ASN A 26 -6.09 16.07 -1.85
N GLN A 27 -4.96 16.25 -2.52
CA GLN A 27 -4.92 16.84 -3.85
C GLN A 27 -5.66 15.97 -4.87
N ALA A 28 -5.40 14.65 -4.87
CA ALA A 28 -6.01 13.69 -5.77
C ALA A 28 -7.55 13.60 -5.59
N LEU A 29 -8.02 13.58 -4.34
CA LEU A 29 -9.46 13.55 -4.02
C LEU A 29 -10.23 14.79 -4.48
N ARG A 30 -9.53 15.89 -4.77
CA ARG A 30 -10.13 17.17 -5.16
C ARG A 30 -10.25 17.36 -6.67
N ALA A 31 -9.76 16.41 -7.47
CA ALA A 31 -9.81 16.44 -8.94
C ALA A 31 -9.49 17.84 -9.53
N GLY A 32 -8.37 18.45 -9.10
CA GLY A 32 -7.91 19.75 -9.65
C GLY A 32 -8.53 21.02 -9.05
N ALA A 33 -9.37 20.96 -8.01
CA ALA A 33 -9.79 22.18 -7.30
C ALA A 33 -8.60 22.82 -6.54
N ALA A 34 -8.50 24.15 -6.46
CA ALA A 34 -7.34 24.87 -5.88
C ALA A 34 -7.36 24.91 -4.33
N GLY A 35 -6.27 24.51 -3.65
CA GLY A 35 -6.00 24.79 -2.22
C GLY A 35 -6.09 23.64 -1.18
N PRO A 36 -5.10 23.44 -0.29
CA PRO A 36 -5.07 22.30 0.65
C PRO A 36 -6.08 22.47 1.80
N ASN A 37 -7.29 21.94 1.63
CA ASN A 37 -8.19 21.70 2.76
C ASN A 37 -8.17 20.21 3.10
N LEU A 38 -7.62 19.82 4.24
CA LEU A 38 -7.49 18.41 4.66
C LEU A 38 -8.84 17.72 4.92
N ARG A 39 -9.96 18.46 4.97
CA ARG A 39 -11.30 17.91 5.21
C ARG A 39 -11.76 16.89 4.16
N THR A 40 -11.13 16.86 2.98
CA THR A 40 -11.47 15.91 1.92
C THR A 40 -10.86 14.52 2.11
N VAL A 41 -9.86 14.37 2.98
CA VAL A 41 -9.27 13.05 3.26
C VAL A 41 -10.06 12.35 4.34
N SER A 42 -10.51 11.12 4.07
CA SER A 42 -11.24 10.29 5.02
C SER A 42 -10.43 10.09 6.31
N PRO A 43 -10.94 10.54 7.48
CA PRO A 43 -10.29 10.27 8.76
C PRO A 43 -10.19 8.77 9.04
N ILE A 44 -11.18 7.99 8.60
CA ILE A 44 -11.21 6.53 8.78
C ILE A 44 -10.05 5.89 8.02
N ALA A 45 -9.84 6.27 6.76
CA ALA A 45 -8.73 5.76 5.95
C ALA A 45 -7.36 6.12 6.56
N ILE A 46 -7.21 7.35 7.08
CA ILE A 46 -5.99 7.79 7.79
C ILE A 46 -5.76 6.96 9.05
N LEU A 47 -6.81 6.70 9.85
CA LEU A 47 -6.68 5.87 11.04
C LEU A 47 -6.26 4.44 10.68
N TYR A 48 -6.82 3.84 9.63
CA TYR A 48 -6.40 2.51 9.18
C TYR A 48 -4.98 2.48 8.65
N MET A 49 -4.60 3.45 7.81
CA MET A 49 -3.23 3.54 7.31
C MET A 49 -2.23 3.69 8.46
N SER A 50 -2.58 4.43 9.51
CA SER A 50 -1.73 4.53 10.71
C SER A 50 -1.54 3.20 11.45
N GLN A 51 -2.53 2.29 11.38
CA GLN A 51 -2.41 0.95 11.95
C GLN A 51 -1.50 0.05 11.12
N ALA A 52 -1.53 0.17 9.79
CA ALA A 52 -0.57 -0.50 8.91
C ALA A 52 0.86 -0.02 9.21
N PHE A 53 1.08 1.30 9.32
CA PHE A 53 2.37 1.87 9.73
C PHE A 53 2.82 1.44 11.12
N ARG A 54 1.90 1.21 12.05
CA ARG A 54 2.23 0.68 13.39
C ARG A 54 2.93 -0.68 13.30
N LEU A 55 2.47 -1.58 12.43
CA LEU A 55 3.12 -2.88 12.22
C LEU A 55 4.54 -2.69 11.67
N GLY A 56 4.71 -1.82 10.66
CA GLY A 56 6.01 -1.48 10.11
C GLY A 56 6.96 -0.90 11.17
N ALA A 57 6.47 0.02 12.00
CA ALA A 57 7.25 0.61 13.09
C ALA A 57 7.68 -0.40 14.16
N VAL A 58 6.85 -1.43 14.42
CA VAL A 58 7.21 -2.52 15.33
C VAL A 58 8.30 -3.42 14.73
N LYS A 59 8.24 -3.67 13.41
CA LYS A 59 9.18 -4.56 12.71
C LYS A 59 10.53 -3.89 12.40
N TYR A 60 10.50 -2.63 11.98
CA TYR A 60 11.64 -1.96 11.34
C TYR A 60 12.04 -0.64 11.98
N ASN A 61 11.35 -0.17 13.02
CA ASN A 61 11.37 1.20 13.58
C ASN A 61 10.51 2.22 12.81
N PRO A 62 10.00 3.26 13.50
CA PRO A 62 9.33 4.38 12.85
C PRO A 62 10.21 5.08 11.82
N PHE A 63 9.67 5.38 10.63
CA PHE A 63 10.36 6.11 9.57
C PHE A 63 11.71 5.50 9.13
N ASP A 64 11.86 4.19 9.29
CA ASP A 64 13.10 3.48 8.96
C ASP A 64 13.57 3.72 7.51
N TRP A 65 12.63 3.87 6.58
CA TRP A 65 12.91 4.15 5.17
C TRP A 65 13.54 5.51 4.90
N ASN A 66 13.47 6.45 5.86
CA ASN A 66 14.00 7.81 5.74
C ASN A 66 15.40 7.98 6.33
N GLU A 67 15.97 6.97 6.99
CA GLU A 67 17.29 7.10 7.59
C GLU A 67 18.40 7.29 6.53
N ASP A 68 19.44 8.03 6.89
CA ASP A 68 20.58 8.30 6.01
C ASP A 68 21.20 7.00 5.49
N GLY A 69 21.38 6.90 4.17
CA GLY A 69 21.97 5.74 3.51
C GLY A 69 21.00 4.58 3.27
N LYS A 70 19.72 4.71 3.64
CA LYS A 70 18.67 3.80 3.18
C LYS A 70 18.03 4.30 1.90
N ALA A 71 17.65 3.34 1.07
CA ALA A 71 17.04 3.60 -0.22
C ALA A 71 15.80 2.72 -0.38
N VAL A 72 14.78 3.28 -0.97
CA VAL A 72 13.46 2.68 -1.16
C VAL A 72 13.41 2.09 -2.57
N GLU A 73 13.43 0.77 -2.66
CA GLU A 73 13.23 0.08 -3.93
C GLU A 73 11.77 0.19 -4.38
N GLY A 74 11.52 0.97 -5.44
CA GLY A 74 10.18 1.29 -5.88
C GLY A 74 9.30 0.07 -6.19
N VAL A 75 9.85 -0.89 -6.93
CA VAL A 75 9.14 -2.12 -7.32
C VAL A 75 8.74 -2.96 -6.10
N THR A 76 9.58 -3.03 -5.06
CA THR A 76 9.30 -3.82 -3.86
C THR A 76 8.03 -3.36 -3.15
N TYR A 77 7.86 -2.04 -2.99
CA TYR A 77 6.66 -1.46 -2.38
C TYR A 77 5.45 -1.50 -3.31
N TYR A 78 5.64 -1.37 -4.62
CA TYR A 78 4.58 -1.59 -5.60
C TYR A 78 4.02 -3.01 -5.53
N GLU A 79 4.88 -4.03 -5.56
CA GLU A 79 4.45 -5.43 -5.51
C GLU A 79 3.76 -5.74 -4.18
N ALA A 80 4.24 -5.18 -3.06
CA ALA A 80 3.55 -5.28 -1.78
C ALA A 80 2.14 -4.69 -1.83
N ALA A 81 1.99 -3.47 -2.37
CA ALA A 81 0.69 -2.82 -2.51
C ALA A 81 -0.28 -3.60 -3.41
N VAL A 82 0.21 -4.12 -4.53
CA VAL A 82 -0.60 -4.93 -5.47
C VAL A 82 -1.03 -6.25 -4.82
N ARG A 83 -0.15 -6.93 -4.05
CA ARG A 83 -0.53 -8.14 -3.31
C ARG A 83 -1.66 -7.88 -2.31
N HIS A 84 -1.58 -6.81 -1.53
CA HIS A 84 -2.68 -6.43 -0.65
C HIS A 84 -3.96 -6.10 -1.42
N SER A 85 -3.84 -5.47 -2.59
CA SER A 85 -4.99 -5.19 -3.46
C SER A 85 -5.65 -6.50 -3.94
N PHE A 86 -4.87 -7.52 -4.30
CA PHE A 86 -5.41 -8.84 -4.67
C PHE A 86 -6.06 -9.59 -3.51
N CYS A 87 -5.49 -9.56 -2.31
CA CYS A 87 -6.17 -10.11 -1.12
C CYS A 87 -7.54 -9.43 -0.91
N TRP A 88 -7.59 -8.10 -1.05
CA TRP A 88 -8.84 -7.37 -0.97
C TRP A 88 -9.84 -7.78 -2.05
N LEU A 89 -9.43 -7.87 -3.32
CA LEU A 89 -10.32 -8.28 -4.41
C LEU A 89 -10.91 -9.67 -4.17
N THR A 90 -10.11 -10.58 -3.60
CA THR A 90 -10.52 -11.97 -3.34
C THR A 90 -11.40 -12.15 -2.10
N GLY A 91 -11.86 -11.05 -1.49
CA GLY A 91 -12.84 -11.07 -0.41
C GLY A 91 -12.28 -10.73 0.96
N GLU A 92 -10.95 -10.68 1.12
CA GLU A 92 -10.32 -10.41 2.42
C GLU A 92 -10.33 -8.93 2.77
N TRP A 93 -11.11 -8.55 3.77
CA TRP A 93 -11.11 -7.16 4.24
C TRP A 93 -9.90 -6.83 5.09
N ILE A 94 -9.51 -7.73 5.99
CA ILE A 94 -8.55 -7.49 7.07
C ILE A 94 -7.33 -8.37 6.89
N ASP A 95 -6.16 -7.74 6.93
CA ASP A 95 -4.88 -8.43 6.98
C ASP A 95 -4.69 -9.10 8.35
N PRO A 96 -4.45 -10.43 8.41
CA PRO A 96 -4.44 -11.19 9.65
C PRO A 96 -3.24 -10.88 10.55
N GLU A 97 -2.14 -10.36 9.99
CA GLU A 97 -0.94 -10.05 10.76
C GLU A 97 -1.10 -8.73 11.54
N SER A 98 -1.63 -7.71 10.88
CA SER A 98 -1.77 -6.35 11.42
C SER A 98 -3.10 -6.07 12.10
N GLY A 99 -4.16 -6.79 11.70
CA GLY A 99 -5.55 -6.46 12.01
C GLY A 99 -6.06 -5.20 11.30
N ALA A 100 -5.32 -4.64 10.34
CA ALA A 100 -5.71 -3.48 9.55
C ALA A 100 -6.27 -3.92 8.18
N PRO A 101 -7.09 -3.10 7.51
CA PRO A 101 -7.58 -3.42 6.17
C PRO A 101 -6.45 -3.60 5.15
N HIS A 102 -6.58 -4.56 4.22
CA HIS A 102 -5.55 -4.77 3.18
C HIS A 102 -5.27 -3.50 2.37
N LEU A 103 -6.31 -2.77 1.95
CA LEU A 103 -6.13 -1.51 1.22
C LEU A 103 -5.39 -0.44 2.03
N ALA A 104 -5.41 -0.50 3.36
CA ALA A 104 -4.65 0.42 4.21
C ALA A 104 -3.13 0.14 4.14
N HIS A 105 -2.73 -1.12 3.94
CA HIS A 105 -1.33 -1.48 3.63
C HIS A 105 -0.91 -1.03 2.24
N GLY A 106 -1.81 -1.17 1.25
CA GLY A 106 -1.59 -0.58 -0.07
C GLY A 106 -1.34 0.92 0.00
N MET A 107 -2.15 1.64 0.80
CA MET A 107 -1.94 3.05 1.07
C MET A 107 -0.62 3.34 1.81
N ALA A 108 -0.24 2.52 2.80
CA ALA A 108 1.03 2.70 3.52
C ALA A 108 2.24 2.55 2.59
N CYS A 109 2.23 1.56 1.68
CA CYS A 109 3.26 1.39 0.66
C CYS A 109 3.35 2.62 -0.27
N GLY A 110 2.20 3.11 -0.73
CA GLY A 110 2.14 4.34 -1.54
C GLY A 110 2.66 5.57 -0.80
N ALA A 111 2.35 5.70 0.50
CA ALA A 111 2.84 6.80 1.32
C ALA A 111 4.36 6.81 1.43
N ILE A 112 5.00 5.64 1.59
CA ILE A 112 6.47 5.52 1.62
C ILE A 112 7.07 5.95 0.27
N LEU A 113 6.49 5.50 -0.85
CA LEU A 113 6.95 5.88 -2.18
C LEU A 113 6.84 7.39 -2.45
N LEU A 114 5.75 8.02 -2.01
CA LEU A 114 5.53 9.47 -2.14
C LEU A 114 6.49 10.29 -1.25
N ASP A 115 6.90 9.73 -0.10
CA ASP A 115 7.84 10.36 0.81
C ASP A 115 9.28 10.25 0.29
N ALA A 116 9.68 9.06 -0.17
CA ALA A 116 11.03 8.78 -0.65
C ALA A 116 11.44 9.59 -1.90
N GLY A 117 10.48 9.93 -2.77
CA GLY A 117 10.76 10.67 -4.02
C GLY A 117 11.38 12.05 -3.79
N PRO A 118 10.70 12.97 -3.06
CA PRO A 118 11.26 14.29 -2.72
C PRO A 118 12.56 14.27 -1.91
N MET A 119 12.88 13.14 -1.26
CA MET A 119 14.10 12.96 -0.47
C MET A 119 15.26 12.33 -1.25
N ASP A 120 15.09 12.07 -2.56
CA ASP A 120 16.09 11.40 -3.41
C ASP A 120 16.51 10.01 -2.87
N GLN A 121 15.62 9.36 -2.14
CA GLN A 121 15.82 8.03 -1.57
C GLN A 121 15.14 6.93 -2.39
N LEU A 122 14.34 7.29 -3.39
CA LEU A 122 13.68 6.30 -4.25
C LEU A 122 14.63 5.76 -5.31
N ILE A 123 14.84 4.44 -5.31
CA ILE A 123 15.55 3.74 -6.39
C ILE A 123 14.58 3.55 -7.56
N GLU A 124 14.98 4.09 -8.72
CA GLU A 124 14.31 3.83 -9.98
C GLU A 124 14.68 2.43 -10.50
N ASN A 125 13.92 1.42 -10.06
CA ASN A 125 14.04 0.05 -10.52
C ASN A 125 12.81 -0.42 -11.31
N ARG A 126 11.94 0.50 -11.76
CA ARG A 126 10.75 0.15 -12.55
C ARG A 126 11.13 -0.31 -13.96
N PRO A 127 10.44 -1.32 -14.51
CA PRO A 127 10.72 -1.77 -15.87
C PRO A 127 10.25 -0.76 -16.92
N ARG A 128 10.87 -0.80 -18.10
CA ARG A 128 10.36 -0.10 -19.28
C ARG A 128 9.26 -0.93 -19.94
N CYS A 129 8.03 -0.81 -19.45
CA CYS A 129 6.86 -1.46 -20.02
C CYS A 129 5.81 -0.45 -20.51
N ALA A 130 4.84 -0.92 -21.29
CA ALA A 130 3.78 -0.07 -21.79
C ALA A 130 2.84 0.38 -20.66
N SER A 131 2.47 1.66 -20.67
CA SER A 131 1.52 2.22 -19.70
C SER A 131 0.08 1.79 -19.99
N PRO A 132 -0.73 1.49 -18.96
CA PRO A 132 -2.18 1.28 -19.10
C PRO A 132 -2.91 2.46 -19.77
N ALA A 133 -2.38 3.68 -19.64
CA ALA A 133 -2.90 4.87 -20.30
C ALA A 133 -2.86 4.79 -21.84
N LEU A 134 -2.03 3.91 -22.41
CA LEU A 134 -1.97 3.67 -23.86
C LEU A 134 -3.12 2.79 -24.36
N VAL A 135 -3.72 1.97 -23.49
CA VAL A 135 -4.78 1.01 -23.85
C VAL A 135 -6.17 1.57 -23.52
N THR A 136 -6.25 2.43 -22.50
CA THR A 136 -7.52 2.94 -21.97
C THR A 136 -7.42 4.45 -21.69
N SER A 137 -8.34 5.22 -22.27
CA SER A 137 -8.43 6.67 -22.05
C SER A 137 -9.59 6.98 -21.10
N GLY A 138 -9.27 7.49 -19.91
CA GLY A 138 -10.23 8.18 -19.05
C GLY A 138 -10.54 7.48 -17.72
N SER A 139 -10.39 8.23 -16.64
CA SER A 139 -11.04 7.94 -15.36
C SER A 139 -11.33 9.28 -14.68
N VAL A 140 -12.59 9.72 -14.77
CA VAL A 140 -13.14 10.76 -13.89
C VAL A 140 -13.89 10.03 -12.79
N ILE A 141 -13.65 10.39 -11.53
CA ILE A 141 -14.50 9.99 -10.40
C ILE A 141 -15.82 10.74 -10.56
N LEU A 142 -16.75 10.22 -11.37
CA LEU A 142 -18.08 10.81 -11.53
C LEU A 142 -18.97 10.44 -10.33
N GLY A 143 -19.65 11.44 -9.81
CA GLY A 143 -20.52 11.32 -8.64
C GLY A 143 -21.67 10.34 -8.85
N GLY A 144 -21.73 9.35 -7.94
CA GLY A 144 -22.72 8.29 -7.81
C GLY A 144 -22.29 7.38 -6.65
N ARG A 145 -23.16 6.46 -6.20
CA ARG A 145 -22.76 5.38 -5.27
C ARG A 145 -21.72 4.52 -6.03
N ALA A 146 -20.45 4.65 -5.66
CA ALA A 146 -19.37 4.07 -6.44
C ALA A 146 -19.28 2.56 -6.17
N SER A 147 -19.15 1.77 -7.23
CA SER A 147 -18.80 0.35 -7.14
C SER A 147 -17.41 0.22 -6.49
N THR A 148 -17.26 -0.73 -5.57
CA THR A 148 -15.95 -0.98 -4.95
C THR A 148 -14.97 -1.58 -5.95
N VAL A 149 -15.45 -2.41 -6.88
CA VAL A 149 -14.64 -2.97 -7.98
C VAL A 149 -14.17 -1.87 -8.94
N ASP A 150 -15.02 -0.91 -9.30
CA ASP A 150 -14.61 0.24 -10.15
C ASP A 150 -13.51 1.08 -9.49
N LEU A 151 -13.67 1.41 -8.20
CA LEU A 151 -12.63 2.12 -7.44
C LEU A 151 -11.33 1.31 -7.35
N TYR A 152 -11.44 -0.01 -7.20
CA TYR A 152 -10.30 -0.91 -7.17
C TYR A 152 -9.57 -0.97 -8.52
N GLU A 153 -10.29 -1.12 -9.63
CA GLU A 153 -9.73 -1.15 -10.98
C GLU A 153 -9.05 0.17 -11.31
N LYS A 154 -9.67 1.31 -10.95
CA LYS A 154 -9.04 2.64 -11.05
C LYS A 154 -7.78 2.72 -10.22
N SER A 155 -7.80 2.21 -8.99
CA SER A 155 -6.61 2.16 -8.15
C SER A 155 -5.48 1.36 -8.81
N LEU A 156 -5.78 0.18 -9.36
CA LEU A 156 -4.80 -0.65 -10.06
C LEU A 156 -4.28 0.00 -11.34
N TRP A 157 -5.14 0.69 -12.09
CA TRP A 157 -4.74 1.44 -13.27
C TRP A 157 -3.68 2.48 -12.92
N HIS A 158 -3.92 3.27 -11.86
CA HIS A 158 -2.95 4.26 -11.40
C HIS A 158 -1.64 3.62 -10.92
N TRP A 159 -1.72 2.51 -10.17
CA TRP A 159 -0.54 1.72 -9.81
C TRP A 159 0.24 1.24 -11.05
N GLY A 160 -0.47 0.77 -12.09
CA GLY A 160 0.13 0.32 -13.34
C GLY A 160 0.78 1.44 -14.15
N CYS A 161 0.16 2.61 -14.25
CA CYS A 161 0.77 3.80 -14.84
C CYS A 161 2.07 4.17 -14.11
N TRP A 162 2.04 4.18 -12.78
CA TRP A 162 3.25 4.41 -12.00
C TRP A 162 4.32 3.36 -12.27
N PHE A 163 3.97 2.07 -12.29
CA PHE A 163 4.91 0.99 -12.58
C PHE A 163 5.50 1.08 -13.99
N ALA A 164 4.75 1.60 -14.96
CA ALA A 164 5.22 1.86 -16.33
C ALA A 164 6.12 3.10 -16.47
N GLY A 165 6.39 3.81 -15.37
CA GLY A 165 7.29 4.96 -15.34
C GLY A 165 6.60 6.32 -15.25
N GLU A 166 5.26 6.38 -15.23
CA GLU A 166 4.53 7.66 -15.15
C GLU A 166 4.49 8.17 -13.71
N TRP A 167 4.96 9.39 -13.50
CA TRP A 167 4.94 10.00 -12.17
C TRP A 167 3.62 10.70 -11.88
N ILE A 168 3.12 11.48 -12.82
CA ILE A 168 1.99 12.39 -12.66
C ILE A 168 0.86 11.98 -13.59
N ASP A 169 -0.34 11.87 -13.03
CA ASP A 169 -1.57 11.77 -13.79
C ASP A 169 -1.90 13.16 -14.35
N LEU A 170 -1.86 13.28 -15.67
CA LEU A 170 -2.09 14.54 -16.37
C LEU A 170 -3.51 15.09 -16.21
N THR A 171 -4.48 14.23 -15.86
CA THR A 171 -5.89 14.62 -15.66
C THR A 171 -6.07 15.37 -14.35
N THR A 172 -5.38 14.91 -13.30
CA THR A 172 -5.54 15.43 -11.94
C THR A 172 -4.38 16.34 -11.51
N GLY A 173 -3.25 16.30 -12.21
CA GLY A 173 -2.01 16.97 -11.83
C GLY A 173 -1.38 16.40 -10.56
N CYS A 174 -1.79 15.20 -10.14
CA CYS A 174 -1.34 14.54 -8.92
C CYS A 174 -0.46 13.33 -9.25
N PRO A 175 0.42 12.90 -8.33
CA PRO A 175 1.14 11.65 -8.53
C PRO A 175 0.19 10.46 -8.73
N HIS A 176 0.48 9.54 -9.65
CA HIS A 176 -0.36 8.36 -9.89
C HIS A 176 -0.58 7.55 -8.59
N ILE A 177 0.46 7.37 -7.78
CA ILE A 177 0.34 6.72 -6.47
C ILE A 177 -0.70 7.42 -5.57
N ALA A 178 -0.74 8.75 -5.57
CA ALA A 178 -1.70 9.50 -4.78
C ALA A 178 -3.14 9.29 -5.27
N CYS A 179 -3.35 9.21 -6.58
CA CYS A 179 -4.64 8.88 -7.18
C CYS A 179 -5.09 7.45 -6.83
N ALA A 180 -4.16 6.48 -6.83
CA ALA A 180 -4.45 5.13 -6.37
C ALA A 180 -4.88 5.12 -4.90
N MET A 181 -4.12 5.78 -4.03
CA MET A 181 -4.43 5.91 -2.59
C MET A 181 -5.77 6.62 -2.34
N ALA A 182 -6.13 7.60 -3.18
CA ALA A 182 -7.42 8.27 -3.11
C ALA A 182 -8.59 7.31 -3.39
N CYS A 183 -8.46 6.42 -4.37
CA CYS A 183 -9.46 5.39 -4.67
C CYS A 183 -9.60 4.40 -3.50
N MET A 184 -8.47 3.91 -2.97
CA MET A 184 -8.45 3.03 -1.79
C MET A 184 -9.11 3.68 -0.56
N SER A 185 -8.81 4.96 -0.32
CA SER A 185 -9.40 5.76 0.76
C SER A 185 -10.93 5.82 0.65
N ARG A 186 -11.48 5.98 -0.56
CA ARG A 186 -12.93 5.99 -0.81
C ARG A 186 -13.58 4.64 -0.58
N ILE A 187 -12.91 3.53 -0.91
CA ILE A 187 -13.40 2.19 -0.59
C ILE A 187 -13.49 2.01 0.94
N LEU A 188 -12.43 2.38 1.67
CA LEU A 188 -12.38 2.24 3.13
C LEU A 188 -13.42 3.13 3.84
N GLU A 189 -13.60 4.35 3.37
CA GLU A 189 -14.63 5.27 3.88
C GLU A 189 -16.03 4.75 3.58
N GLY A 190 -16.29 4.42 2.32
CA GLY A 190 -17.59 3.97 1.84
C GLY A 190 -18.06 2.70 2.53
N TYR A 191 -17.15 1.78 2.85
CA TYR A 191 -17.47 0.57 3.60
C TYR A 191 -18.08 0.90 4.98
N HIS A 192 -17.59 1.96 5.62
CA HIS A 192 -18.06 2.38 6.95
C HIS A 192 -19.32 3.25 6.90
N SER A 193 -19.43 4.11 5.90
CA SER A 193 -20.62 4.95 5.74
C SER A 193 -21.78 4.20 5.09
N GLY A 194 -21.51 3.06 4.45
CA GLY A 194 -22.48 2.31 3.65
C GLY A 194 -22.75 2.95 2.28
N ASP A 195 -21.84 3.82 1.79
CA ASP A 195 -21.98 4.58 0.54
C ASP A 195 -21.34 3.89 -0.69
N VAL A 196 -20.74 2.71 -0.50
CA VAL A 196 -20.23 1.87 -1.59
C VAL A 196 -20.85 0.48 -1.47
N ASP A 197 -21.07 -0.15 -2.62
CA ASP A 197 -21.55 -1.53 -2.67
C ASP A 197 -20.34 -2.46 -2.76
N ASP A 198 -20.25 -3.42 -1.82
CA ASP A 198 -19.27 -4.51 -1.91
C ASP A 198 -19.74 -5.49 -3.00
N ASP A 199 -19.36 -5.16 -4.23
CA ASP A 199 -19.69 -5.87 -5.46
C ASP A 199 -18.55 -6.79 -5.93
N ARG A 200 -17.62 -7.11 -5.01
CA ARG A 200 -16.53 -8.04 -5.29
C ARG A 200 -17.09 -9.42 -5.65
N PRO A 201 -16.52 -10.10 -6.66
CA PRO A 201 -16.87 -11.48 -6.96
C PRO A 201 -16.53 -12.40 -5.78
N ALA A 202 -17.30 -13.47 -5.60
CA ALA A 202 -16.99 -14.48 -4.61
C ALA A 202 -15.78 -15.33 -5.07
N TYR A 203 -14.60 -15.02 -4.56
CA TYR A 203 -13.37 -15.78 -4.79
C TYR A 203 -13.03 -16.65 -3.57
N ALA A 204 -12.15 -17.64 -3.76
CA ALA A 204 -11.39 -18.20 -2.65
C ALA A 204 -10.37 -17.15 -2.18
N SER A 205 -10.12 -17.06 -0.87
CA SER A 205 -9.13 -16.16 -0.29
C SER A 205 -7.77 -16.34 -0.99
N ALA A 206 -7.20 -15.25 -1.51
CA ALA A 206 -5.87 -15.29 -2.11
C ALA A 206 -4.81 -15.68 -1.07
N SER A 207 -4.96 -15.24 0.17
CA SER A 207 -4.07 -15.61 1.26
C SER A 207 -4.08 -17.12 1.52
N ASP A 208 -5.24 -17.78 1.43
CA ASP A 208 -5.33 -19.25 1.57
C ASP A 208 -4.56 -19.98 0.47
N LEU A 209 -4.66 -19.51 -0.78
CA LEU A 209 -3.96 -20.09 -1.94
C LEU A 209 -2.44 -19.82 -1.91
N ILE A 210 -2.04 -18.62 -1.45
CA ILE A 210 -0.63 -18.20 -1.38
C ILE A 210 0.06 -18.78 -0.15
N ALA A 211 -0.65 -18.99 0.96
CA ALA A 211 -0.07 -19.52 2.20
C ALA A 211 0.58 -20.88 1.99
N GLU A 212 -0.04 -21.77 1.21
CA GLU A 212 0.54 -23.05 0.85
C GLU A 212 1.84 -22.88 0.04
N HIS A 213 1.83 -22.01 -0.97
CA HIS A 213 3.02 -21.71 -1.77
C HIS A 213 4.15 -21.11 -0.93
N VAL A 214 3.86 -20.11 -0.10
CA VAL A 214 4.85 -19.46 0.77
C VAL A 214 5.41 -20.43 1.82
N ALA A 215 4.57 -21.29 2.40
CA ALA A 215 5.02 -22.33 3.31
C ALA A 215 5.97 -23.31 2.61
N ALA A 216 5.64 -23.71 1.37
CA ALA A 216 6.49 -24.57 0.56
C ALA A 216 7.84 -23.91 0.20
N GLU A 217 7.85 -22.63 -0.19
CA GLU A 217 9.09 -21.91 -0.50
C GLU A 217 9.96 -21.69 0.75
N LYS A 218 9.36 -21.33 1.90
CA LYS A 218 10.08 -21.25 3.18
C LYS A 218 10.70 -22.59 3.58
N ALA A 219 9.98 -23.69 3.36
CA ALA A 219 10.51 -25.04 3.62
C ALA A 219 11.70 -25.37 2.69
N LYS A 220 11.63 -25.01 1.40
CA LYS A 220 12.75 -25.19 0.46
C LYS A 220 13.99 -24.37 0.87
N GLN A 221 13.79 -23.11 1.28
CA GLN A 221 14.88 -22.25 1.75
C GLN A 221 15.52 -22.77 3.04
N ALA A 222 14.72 -23.30 3.98
CA ALA A 222 15.24 -23.93 5.19
C ALA A 222 16.09 -25.17 4.87
N VAL A 223 15.69 -25.98 3.89
CA VAL A 223 16.48 -27.13 3.42
C VAL A 223 17.77 -26.69 2.74
N ALA A 224 17.73 -25.64 1.91
CA ALA A 224 18.92 -25.10 1.26
C ALA A 224 19.96 -24.57 2.27
N TYR A 225 19.50 -23.93 3.35
CA TYR A 225 20.38 -23.46 4.43
C TYR A 225 21.06 -24.64 5.15
N VAL A 226 20.31 -25.71 5.48
CA VAL A 226 20.84 -26.93 6.11
C VAL A 226 21.90 -27.63 5.25
N TYR A 227 21.81 -27.55 3.91
CA TYR A 227 22.85 -28.10 3.02
C TYR A 227 24.14 -27.26 3.01
N ASP A 228 24.03 -25.94 3.19
CA ASP A 228 25.17 -25.01 3.19
C ASP A 228 26.01 -25.16 4.48
N GLU A 229 25.36 -25.31 5.64
CA GLU A 229 26.04 -25.55 6.94
C GLU A 229 26.80 -26.89 6.99
N ASN A 230 26.46 -27.85 6.13
CA ASN A 230 27.15 -29.14 6.01
C ASN A 230 28.33 -29.12 5.02
N LEU A 231 28.46 -28.07 4.19
CA LEU A 231 29.59 -27.90 3.28
C LEU A 231 30.78 -27.18 3.95
N ASP A 232 30.52 -26.41 5.00
CA ASP A 232 31.53 -25.69 5.78
C ASP A 232 32.04 -26.44 7.02
N ASN A 233 31.74 -27.74 7.16
CA ASN A 233 32.28 -28.56 8.25
C ASN A 233 33.54 -29.34 7.80
N PRO A 234 34.77 -28.90 8.13
CA PRO A 234 35.99 -29.63 7.81
C PRO A 234 36.15 -30.97 8.55
N ALA A 235 35.18 -31.38 9.40
CA ALA A 235 35.26 -32.61 10.18
C ALA A 235 34.75 -33.88 9.46
N ILE A 236 34.28 -33.80 8.21
CA ILE A 236 33.81 -34.98 7.43
C ILE A 236 34.84 -35.43 6.37
N ALA A 237 35.98 -34.75 6.24
CA ALA A 237 37.05 -35.12 5.30
C ALA A 237 38.30 -35.70 6.01
N ALA A 238 38.11 -36.67 6.91
CA ALA A 238 39.19 -37.43 7.54
C ALA A 238 38.95 -38.95 7.41
#